data_AF-A0A482VL29-F1
#
_entry.id   AF-A0A482VL29-F1
#
_cell.length_a   1.000
_cell.length_b   1.000
_cell.length_c   1.000
_cell.angle_alpha   90.00
_cell.angle_beta   90.00
_cell.angle_gamma   90.00
#
_symmetry.space_group_name_H-M   'P 1'
#
loop_
_entity.id
_entity.type
_entity.pdbx_description
1 polymer ?
#
loop_
_entity_poly.entity_id
_entity_poly.type
_entity_poly.pdbx_seq_one_letter_code
_entity_poly.pdbx_strand_id
1 'polypeptide(L)'
;MGVVNSKSPLERRNTVLRRSQRKSIHGIKGKTDKLAKAIRKFKGTEENLEYVELKARIEGVERELKSSEKNLQPQLRTIHKDALKRTENCYKLLEDKLRENREKAFEKEPNKEKTEDNDDVFIEEVKDEEAGETEDKRRTVELKLVQVELNESPQVNKRASIVKMGGVPVMPGSIMEDMHRRTADLEARVEDKIARIRQEVANLELEISQFIGRKNGRYYNKIKEQLVGYSEELKNILPMDEAIMEQLKLCRNYIASCLSFLEEKGVGDDGVDEMDELPNNFSPRTMRTTYI
;
A
#
# COMPACT_ATOMS: atom_id res chain seq x y z
N MET A 1 -42.30 -11.98 37.68
CA MET A 1 -42.21 -11.14 36.47
C MET A 1 -40.85 -10.48 36.44
N GLY A 2 -39.94 -10.97 35.60
CA GLY A 2 -38.56 -10.47 35.54
C GLY A 2 -38.50 -9.11 34.85
N VAL A 3 -37.91 -8.12 35.49
CA VAL A 3 -37.69 -6.78 34.92
C VAL A 3 -36.74 -6.93 33.74
N VAL A 4 -37.25 -6.70 32.53
CA VAL A 4 -36.43 -6.64 31.32
C VAL A 4 -35.67 -5.32 31.37
N ASN A 5 -34.50 -5.31 31.99
CA ASN A 5 -33.59 -4.16 31.97
C ASN A 5 -33.07 -3.97 30.54
N SER A 6 -33.85 -3.27 29.72
CA SER A 6 -33.45 -2.90 28.38
C SER A 6 -32.30 -1.90 28.46
N LYS A 7 -31.16 -2.25 27.85
CA LYS A 7 -29.97 -1.39 27.78
C LYS A 7 -30.33 0.00 27.28
N SER A 8 -29.69 1.01 27.88
CA SER A 8 -29.85 2.39 27.41
C SER A 8 -29.35 2.54 25.96
N PRO A 9 -29.86 3.51 25.19
CA PRO A 9 -29.36 3.76 23.83
C PRO A 9 -27.84 3.96 23.76
N LEU A 10 -27.26 4.59 24.78
CA LEU A 10 -25.83 4.86 24.89
C LEU A 10 -25.02 3.58 25.15
N GLU A 11 -25.52 2.68 26.01
CA GLU A 11 -24.94 1.36 26.22
C GLU A 11 -25.00 0.48 24.96
N ARG A 12 -26.10 0.56 24.20
CA ARG A 12 -26.22 -0.15 22.91
C ARG A 12 -25.15 0.35 21.93
N ARG A 13 -25.01 1.67 21.77
CA ARG A 13 -23.98 2.28 20.90
C ARG A 13 -22.56 1.86 21.32
N ASN A 14 -22.25 1.92 22.61
CA ASN A 14 -20.96 1.49 23.15
C ASN A 14 -20.68 0.00 22.92
N THR A 15 -21.71 -0.85 23.05
CA THR A 15 -21.59 -2.29 22.79
C THR A 15 -21.29 -2.58 21.32
N VAL A 16 -21.96 -1.88 20.39
CA VAL A 16 -21.73 -2.01 18.94
C VAL A 16 -20.32 -1.56 18.58
N LEU A 17 -19.90 -0.38 19.08
CA LEU A 17 -18.55 0.14 18.86
C LEU A 17 -17.48 -0.82 19.38
N ARG A 18 -17.65 -1.34 20.61
CA ARG A 18 -16.73 -2.32 21.20
C ARG A 18 -16.62 -3.59 20.36
N ARG A 19 -17.76 -4.12 19.87
CA ARG A 19 -17.79 -5.31 19.04
C ARG A 19 -17.07 -5.05 17.71
N SER A 20 -17.29 -3.89 17.11
CA SER A 20 -16.60 -3.47 15.88
C SER A 20 -15.09 -3.37 16.07
N GLN A 21 -14.63 -2.65 17.10
CA GLN A 21 -13.21 -2.51 17.44
C GLN A 21 -12.56 -3.87 17.75
N ARG A 22 -13.24 -4.74 18.53
CA ARG A 22 -12.77 -6.10 18.80
C ARG A 22 -12.64 -6.93 17.52
N LYS A 23 -13.60 -6.84 16.60
CA LYS A 23 -13.55 -7.55 15.31
C LYS A 23 -12.36 -7.07 14.48
N SER A 24 -12.09 -5.77 14.47
CA SER A 24 -10.93 -5.20 13.79
C SER A 24 -9.61 -5.75 14.34
N ILE A 25 -9.41 -5.71 15.67
CA ILE A 25 -8.20 -6.26 16.31
C ILE A 25 -8.06 -7.77 16.06
N HIS A 26 -9.17 -8.53 16.09
CA HIS A 26 -9.14 -9.94 15.74
C HIS A 26 -8.79 -10.20 14.27
N GLY A 27 -9.23 -9.33 13.36
CA GLY A 27 -8.83 -9.37 11.95
C GLY A 27 -7.32 -9.19 11.79
N ILE A 28 -6.74 -8.24 12.53
CA ILE A 28 -5.30 -8.01 12.58
C ILE A 28 -4.56 -9.26 13.08
N LYS A 29 -5.04 -9.91 14.15
CA LYS A 29 -4.48 -11.18 14.61
C LYS A 29 -4.43 -12.23 13.50
N GLY A 30 -5.48 -12.34 12.68
CA GLY A 30 -5.50 -13.25 11.53
C GLY A 30 -4.45 -12.89 10.47
N LYS A 31 -4.19 -11.58 10.25
CA LYS A 31 -3.11 -11.11 9.36
C LYS A 31 -1.73 -11.47 9.92
N THR A 32 -1.48 -11.24 11.21
CA THR A 32 -0.20 -11.59 11.86
C THR A 32 0.08 -13.09 11.81
N ASP A 33 -0.94 -13.94 12.03
CA ASP A 33 -0.76 -15.40 11.98
C ASP A 33 -0.42 -15.88 10.56
N LYS A 34 -0.99 -15.24 9.52
CA LYS A 34 -0.62 -15.51 8.12
C LYS A 34 0.81 -15.07 7.81
N LEU A 35 1.23 -13.90 8.31
CA LEU A 35 2.60 -13.42 8.17
C LEU A 35 3.59 -14.38 8.83
N ALA A 36 3.33 -14.81 10.08
CA ALA A 36 4.18 -15.77 10.76
C ALA A 36 4.35 -17.09 9.97
N LYS A 37 3.28 -17.58 9.32
CA LYS A 37 3.36 -18.75 8.44
C LYS A 37 4.19 -18.50 7.18
N ALA A 38 4.07 -17.32 6.58
CA ALA A 38 4.85 -16.94 5.40
C ALA A 38 6.35 -16.81 5.75
N ILE A 39 6.66 -16.15 6.86
CA ILE A 39 8.03 -15.99 7.37
C ILE A 39 8.70 -17.34 7.62
N ARG A 40 7.99 -18.31 8.22
CA ARG A 40 8.55 -19.66 8.43
C ARG A 40 8.90 -20.41 7.14
N LYS A 41 8.24 -20.08 6.03
CA LYS A 41 8.49 -20.69 4.72
C LYS A 41 9.53 -19.94 3.90
N PHE A 42 9.91 -18.73 4.32
CA PHE A 42 10.85 -17.88 3.62
C PHE A 42 12.26 -18.48 3.65
N LYS A 43 12.90 -18.59 2.48
CA LYS A 43 14.25 -19.16 2.28
C LYS A 43 15.24 -18.16 1.69
N GLY A 44 14.85 -16.89 1.57
CA GLY A 44 15.64 -15.87 0.89
C GLY A 44 16.67 -15.16 1.77
N THR A 45 17.44 -14.28 1.14
CA THR A 45 18.38 -13.31 1.74
C THR A 45 17.75 -11.92 1.84
N GLU A 46 18.47 -10.95 2.42
CA GLU A 46 17.98 -9.56 2.62
C GLU A 46 17.71 -8.81 1.32
N GLU A 47 18.33 -9.20 0.21
CA GLU A 47 18.17 -8.56 -1.10
C GLU A 47 16.94 -9.07 -1.87
N ASN A 48 16.33 -10.16 -1.39
CA ASN A 48 15.18 -10.75 -2.07
C ASN A 48 13.93 -9.89 -1.91
N LEU A 49 13.20 -9.71 -3.01
CA LEU A 49 11.91 -9.00 -3.04
C LEU A 49 10.92 -9.54 -2.01
N GLU A 50 10.92 -10.86 -1.77
CA GLU A 50 10.08 -11.51 -0.77
C GLU A 50 10.34 -10.99 0.67
N TYR A 51 11.59 -10.67 1.01
CA TYR A 51 11.92 -10.09 2.32
C TYR A 51 11.35 -8.67 2.45
N VAL A 52 11.55 -7.84 1.42
CA VAL A 52 11.03 -6.47 1.37
C VAL A 52 9.50 -6.49 1.48
N GLU A 53 8.84 -7.39 0.77
CA GLU A 53 7.38 -7.57 0.86
C GLU A 53 6.93 -8.00 2.26
N LEU A 54 7.59 -8.99 2.86
CA LEU A 54 7.24 -9.45 4.20
C LEU A 54 7.41 -8.35 5.23
N LYS A 55 8.51 -7.60 5.17
CA LYS A 55 8.78 -6.47 6.05
C LYS A 55 7.73 -5.36 5.88
N ALA A 56 7.43 -4.97 4.63
CA ALA A 56 6.40 -3.97 4.34
C ALA A 56 5.01 -4.39 4.83
N ARG A 57 4.66 -5.69 4.75
CA ARG A 57 3.40 -6.21 5.28
C ARG A 57 3.36 -6.18 6.81
N ILE A 58 4.47 -6.48 7.51
CA ILE A 58 4.54 -6.36 8.98
C ILE A 58 4.37 -4.89 9.38
N GLU A 59 5.07 -3.96 8.72
CA GLU A 59 4.97 -2.52 8.96
C GLU A 59 3.57 -1.97 8.68
N GLY A 60 2.90 -2.47 7.65
CA GLY A 60 1.51 -2.12 7.34
C GLY A 60 0.56 -2.51 8.48
N VAL A 61 0.70 -3.73 9.00
CA VAL A 61 -0.10 -4.22 10.15
C VAL A 61 0.20 -3.43 11.42
N GLU A 62 1.46 -3.07 11.64
CA GLU A 62 1.87 -2.25 12.78
C GLU A 62 1.26 -0.83 12.71
N ARG A 63 1.26 -0.19 11.53
CA ARG A 63 0.61 1.10 11.30
C ARG A 63 -0.90 1.03 11.53
N GLU A 64 -1.56 -0.02 11.04
CA GLU A 64 -2.98 -0.27 11.33
C GLU A 64 -3.23 -0.38 12.85
N LEU A 65 -2.39 -1.10 13.59
CA LEU A 65 -2.51 -1.21 15.05
C LEU A 65 -2.30 0.14 15.74
N LYS A 66 -1.22 0.85 15.43
CA LYS A 66 -0.87 2.14 16.05
C LYS A 66 -1.94 3.21 15.80
N SER A 67 -2.50 3.27 14.60
CA SER A 67 -3.59 4.20 14.28
C SER A 67 -4.88 3.91 15.06
N SER A 68 -5.17 2.63 15.33
CA SER A 68 -6.35 2.22 16.08
C SER A 68 -6.28 2.47 17.60
N GLU A 69 -5.09 2.75 18.15
CA GLU A 69 -4.84 2.86 19.59
C GLU A 69 -5.57 4.06 20.23
N LYS A 70 -5.53 5.23 19.58
CA LYS A 70 -6.04 6.50 20.14
C LYS A 70 -7.53 6.47 20.46
N ASN A 71 -8.31 5.73 19.67
CA ASN A 71 -9.77 5.68 19.76
C ASN A 71 -10.27 4.40 20.45
N LEU A 72 -9.36 3.62 21.04
CA LEU A 72 -9.68 2.31 21.56
C LEU A 72 -10.31 2.38 22.96
N GLN A 73 -11.43 1.68 23.14
CA GLN A 73 -12.05 1.54 24.45
C GLN A 73 -11.08 0.86 25.45
N PRO A 74 -11.07 1.26 26.74
CA PRO A 74 -10.15 0.72 27.74
C PRO A 74 -10.14 -0.80 27.84
N GLN A 75 -11.31 -1.44 27.69
CA GLN A 75 -11.46 -2.91 27.80
C GLN A 75 -10.80 -3.68 26.65
N LEU A 76 -10.43 -3.00 25.56
CA LEU A 76 -9.78 -3.62 24.40
C LEU A 76 -8.27 -3.37 24.37
N ARG A 77 -7.73 -2.51 25.26
CA ARG A 77 -6.30 -2.18 25.30
C ARG A 77 -5.41 -3.38 25.57
N THR A 78 -5.86 -4.35 26.36
CA THR A 78 -5.12 -5.60 26.61
C THR A 78 -4.98 -6.43 25.33
N ILE A 79 -6.09 -6.64 24.62
CA ILE A 79 -6.12 -7.41 23.36
C ILE A 79 -5.27 -6.71 22.28
N HIS A 80 -5.30 -5.38 22.25
CA HIS A 80 -4.48 -4.58 21.35
C HIS A 80 -2.98 -4.70 21.66
N LYS A 81 -2.59 -4.60 22.95
CA LYS A 81 -1.19 -4.84 23.38
C LYS A 81 -0.72 -6.25 23.01
N ASP A 82 -1.58 -7.26 23.16
CA ASP A 82 -1.24 -8.63 22.74
C ASP A 82 -1.05 -8.75 21.23
N ALA A 83 -1.86 -8.02 20.44
CA ALA A 83 -1.70 -7.96 18.99
C ALA A 83 -0.39 -7.27 18.59
N LEU A 84 -0.03 -6.16 19.24
CA LEU A 84 1.25 -5.47 19.03
C LEU A 84 2.44 -6.41 19.32
N LYS A 85 2.43 -7.09 20.47
CA LYS A 85 3.47 -8.07 20.82
C LYS A 85 3.60 -9.18 19.77
N ARG A 86 2.49 -9.65 19.17
CA ARG A 86 2.56 -10.64 18.09
C ARG A 86 3.19 -10.08 16.83
N THR A 87 2.89 -8.83 16.47
CA THR A 87 3.53 -8.15 15.34
C THR A 87 5.04 -7.96 15.59
N GLU A 88 5.43 -7.56 16.80
CA GLU A 88 6.84 -7.48 17.22
C GLU A 88 7.55 -8.84 17.12
N ASN A 89 6.88 -9.93 17.54
CA ASN A 89 7.41 -11.28 17.38
C ASN A 89 7.55 -11.69 15.91
N CYS A 90 6.77 -11.13 14.98
CA CYS A 90 6.95 -11.38 13.55
C CYS A 90 8.24 -10.77 13.02
N TYR A 91 8.64 -9.57 13.49
CA TYR A 91 9.95 -9.00 13.15
C TYR A 91 11.08 -9.90 13.63
N LYS A 92 11.04 -10.33 14.90
CA LYS A 92 12.04 -11.26 15.46
C LYS A 92 12.12 -12.56 14.67
N LEU A 93 10.98 -13.16 14.33
CA LEU A 93 10.93 -14.37 13.51
C LEU A 93 11.53 -14.19 12.11
N LEU A 94 11.37 -13.01 11.51
CA LEU A 94 11.93 -12.69 10.21
C LEU A 94 13.45 -12.54 10.27
N GLU A 95 13.95 -11.84 11.30
CA GLU A 95 15.39 -11.72 11.58
C GLU A 95 16.03 -13.08 11.89
N ASP A 96 15.38 -13.88 12.73
CA ASP A 96 15.82 -15.24 13.06
C ASP A 96 15.90 -16.10 11.79
N LYS A 97 14.90 -16.02 10.90
CA LYS A 97 14.94 -16.74 9.63
C LYS A 97 15.99 -16.24 8.66
N LEU A 98 16.25 -14.94 8.60
CA LEU A 98 17.35 -14.43 7.79
C LEU A 98 18.70 -14.94 8.28
N ARG A 99 18.91 -14.96 9.60
CA ARG A 99 20.13 -15.53 10.19
C ARG A 99 20.26 -17.03 9.89
N GLU A 100 19.21 -17.81 10.11
CA GLU A 100 19.22 -19.23 9.76
C GLU A 100 19.49 -19.47 8.25
N ASN A 101 18.93 -18.65 7.37
CA ASN A 101 19.14 -18.78 5.92
C ASN A 101 20.57 -18.42 5.53
N ARG A 102 21.17 -17.41 6.17
CA ARG A 102 22.59 -17.07 6.02
C ARG A 102 23.47 -18.22 6.46
N GLU A 103 23.27 -18.74 7.66
CA GLU A 103 24.03 -19.88 8.20
C GLU A 103 23.95 -21.09 7.26
N LYS A 104 22.76 -21.41 6.72
CA LYS A 104 22.59 -22.50 5.74
C LYS A 104 23.22 -22.22 4.37
N ALA A 105 23.36 -20.96 3.97
CA ALA A 105 24.09 -20.60 2.77
C ALA A 105 25.60 -20.81 2.97
N PHE A 106 26.12 -20.38 4.13
CA PHE A 106 27.53 -20.58 4.51
C PHE A 106 27.89 -22.05 4.73
N GLU A 107 27.04 -22.87 5.36
CA GLU A 107 27.31 -24.32 5.56
C GLU A 107 27.33 -25.13 4.25
N LYS A 108 26.73 -24.62 3.18
CA LYS A 108 26.73 -25.29 1.86
C LYS A 108 27.97 -24.99 1.02
N GLU A 109 28.72 -23.93 1.31
CA GLU A 109 29.94 -23.58 0.57
C GLU A 109 31.19 -24.42 0.93
N PRO A 110 31.44 -24.90 2.17
CA PRO A 110 32.66 -25.65 2.48
C PRO A 110 32.63 -27.15 2.14
N ASN A 111 31.49 -27.72 1.72
CA ASN A 111 31.36 -29.17 1.48
C ASN A 111 31.39 -29.57 -0.01
N LYS A 112 31.77 -28.66 -0.92
CA LYS A 112 31.92 -28.95 -2.35
C LYS A 112 33.34 -29.31 -2.80
N GLU A 113 34.33 -29.32 -1.91
CA GLU A 113 35.74 -29.64 -2.26
C GLU A 113 36.24 -31.00 -1.73
N LYS A 114 35.39 -31.85 -1.14
CA LYS A 114 35.79 -33.20 -0.72
C LYS A 114 34.70 -34.25 -0.94
N THR A 115 34.46 -34.61 -2.19
CA THR A 115 34.00 -35.96 -2.60
C THR A 115 34.12 -36.07 -4.11
N GLU A 116 35.35 -36.09 -4.61
CA GLU A 116 35.69 -36.96 -5.73
C GLU A 116 36.33 -38.22 -5.11
N ASP A 117 35.96 -39.38 -5.65
CA ASP A 117 36.37 -40.73 -5.26
C ASP A 117 35.70 -41.32 -4.01
N ASN A 118 34.53 -41.93 -4.21
CA ASN A 118 34.33 -43.36 -3.94
C ASN A 118 33.02 -43.85 -4.58
N ASP A 119 33.17 -44.79 -5.51
CA ASP A 119 32.14 -45.60 -6.13
C ASP A 119 31.41 -46.52 -5.13
N ASP A 120 30.17 -46.86 -5.52
CA ASP A 120 29.35 -48.01 -5.11
C ASP A 120 28.87 -48.12 -3.66
N VAL A 121 27.57 -47.86 -3.44
CA VAL A 121 26.59 -48.91 -3.04
C VAL A 121 25.18 -48.52 -3.51
N PHE A 122 24.67 -49.34 -4.42
CA PHE A 122 23.28 -49.57 -4.78
C PHE A 122 22.43 -49.95 -3.55
N ILE A 123 21.34 -49.24 -3.25
CA ILE A 123 20.08 -49.88 -2.79
C ILE A 123 18.90 -49.17 -3.47
N GLU A 124 18.30 -49.93 -4.35
CA GLU A 124 17.06 -49.76 -5.06
C GLU A 124 15.90 -50.18 -4.14
N GLU A 125 14.99 -49.26 -3.81
CA GLU A 125 13.59 -49.63 -3.51
C GLU A 125 12.67 -48.67 -4.26
N VAL A 126 12.35 -49.10 -5.48
CA VAL A 126 11.24 -48.64 -6.30
C VAL A 126 9.93 -49.17 -5.68
N LYS A 127 8.97 -48.27 -5.46
CA LYS A 127 7.54 -48.57 -5.46
C LYS A 127 6.79 -47.43 -6.15
N ASP A 128 6.85 -47.45 -7.48
CA ASP A 128 5.71 -47.11 -8.34
C ASP A 128 4.79 -48.35 -8.36
N GLU A 129 3.48 -48.37 -8.61
CA GLU A 129 2.51 -47.51 -9.29
C GLU A 129 1.17 -47.63 -8.51
N GLU A 130 0.18 -46.75 -8.62
CA GLU A 130 -0.85 -46.86 -9.65
C GLU A 130 -1.49 -45.50 -9.96
N ALA A 131 -1.71 -45.30 -11.26
CA ALA A 131 -2.37 -44.18 -11.88
C ALA A 131 -3.90 -44.37 -11.97
N GLY A 132 -4.62 -43.24 -12.01
CA GLY A 132 -5.89 -43.12 -12.72
C GLY A 132 -7.14 -42.95 -11.85
N GLU A 133 -7.71 -41.74 -11.83
CA GLU A 133 -8.95 -41.44 -12.57
C GLU A 133 -9.39 -39.98 -12.36
N THR A 134 -9.62 -39.34 -13.51
CA THR A 134 -10.24 -38.04 -13.70
C THR A 134 -11.73 -38.09 -13.38
N GLU A 135 -12.23 -37.24 -12.48
CA GLU A 135 -13.64 -36.83 -12.52
C GLU A 135 -13.80 -35.33 -12.24
N ASP A 136 -14.12 -34.62 -13.31
CA ASP A 136 -14.70 -33.27 -13.34
C ASP A 136 -15.97 -33.20 -12.49
N LYS A 137 -15.92 -32.48 -11.36
CA LYS A 137 -17.13 -32.03 -10.65
C LYS A 137 -17.31 -30.53 -10.83
N ARG A 138 -17.90 -30.17 -11.96
CA ARG A 138 -18.50 -28.85 -12.21
C ARG A 138 -19.59 -28.60 -11.15
N ARG A 139 -19.34 -27.67 -10.24
CA ARG A 139 -20.40 -27.10 -9.37
C ARG A 139 -21.18 -26.07 -10.18
N THR A 140 -22.35 -26.45 -10.66
CA THR A 140 -23.40 -25.52 -11.11
C THR A 140 -23.94 -24.75 -9.90
N VAL A 141 -23.78 -23.43 -9.92
CA VAL A 141 -24.39 -22.53 -8.92
C VAL A 141 -25.71 -22.04 -9.50
N GLU A 142 -26.82 -22.43 -8.87
CA GLU A 142 -28.15 -21.90 -9.18
C GLU A 142 -28.25 -20.43 -8.73
N LEU A 143 -28.44 -19.53 -9.69
CA LEU A 143 -28.79 -18.14 -9.42
C LEU A 143 -30.28 -18.06 -9.07
N LYS A 144 -30.60 -17.96 -7.77
CA LYS A 144 -31.94 -17.53 -7.34
C LYS A 144 -32.04 -16.01 -7.51
N LEU A 145 -32.84 -15.56 -8.48
CA LEU A 145 -33.33 -14.18 -8.54
C LEU A 145 -34.15 -13.90 -7.28
N VAL A 146 -33.64 -13.02 -6.42
CA VAL A 146 -34.44 -12.37 -5.38
C VAL A 146 -35.00 -11.09 -6.00
N GLN A 147 -36.29 -11.13 -6.30
CA GLN A 147 -37.08 -9.98 -6.71
C GLN A 147 -37.21 -9.05 -5.50
N VAL A 148 -36.48 -7.92 -5.53
CA VAL A 148 -36.64 -6.86 -4.53
C VAL A 148 -37.81 -6.00 -4.99
N GLU A 149 -38.95 -6.18 -4.33
CA GLU A 149 -40.08 -5.28 -4.46
C GLU A 149 -39.68 -3.88 -3.95
N LEU A 150 -39.79 -2.90 -4.84
CA LEU A 150 -39.67 -1.48 -4.58
C LEU A 150 -40.81 -1.03 -3.66
N ASN A 151 -40.63 -1.15 -2.36
CA ASN A 151 -41.47 -0.47 -1.38
C ASN A 151 -40.83 0.87 -1.00
N GLU A 152 -41.32 1.89 -1.70
CA GLU A 152 -41.66 3.22 -1.22
C GLU A 152 -40.85 3.82 -0.06
N SER A 153 -40.13 4.87 -0.41
CA SER A 153 -39.55 5.91 0.44
C SER A 153 -40.48 6.34 1.58
N PRO A 154 -40.03 6.34 2.86
CA PRO A 154 -40.67 7.18 3.86
C PRO A 154 -40.15 8.62 3.73
N GLN A 155 -41.03 9.49 3.27
CA GLN A 155 -40.93 10.94 3.40
C GLN A 155 -40.69 11.30 4.88
N VAL A 156 -39.56 11.94 5.18
CA VAL A 156 -39.33 12.52 6.51
C VAL A 156 -40.05 13.86 6.58
N ASN A 157 -41.24 13.82 7.18
CA ASN A 157 -42.02 14.99 7.55
C ASN A 157 -41.23 15.88 8.52
N LYS A 158 -41.03 17.13 8.11
CA LYS A 158 -40.76 18.25 9.01
C LYS A 158 -41.96 18.45 9.93
N ARG A 159 -41.78 18.39 11.26
CA ARG A 159 -42.45 19.31 12.20
C ARG A 159 -41.87 19.22 13.62
N ALA A 160 -41.35 20.39 14.02
CA ALA A 160 -41.30 21.00 15.34
C ALA A 160 -41.79 20.19 16.55
N SER A 161 -40.99 20.17 17.63
CA SER A 161 -41.40 20.80 18.88
C SER A 161 -40.29 20.87 19.93
N ILE A 162 -40.16 22.07 20.49
CA ILE A 162 -39.92 22.41 21.91
C ILE A 162 -38.55 21.99 22.49
N VAL A 163 -37.61 22.94 22.44
CA VAL A 163 -36.61 23.12 23.49
C VAL A 163 -36.97 24.41 24.23
N LYS A 164 -37.60 24.24 25.40
CA LYS A 164 -37.71 25.29 26.42
C LYS A 164 -36.36 25.41 27.13
N MET A 165 -35.87 26.65 27.16
CA MET A 165 -34.94 27.27 28.10
C MET A 165 -34.07 26.36 28.99
N GLY A 166 -32.75 26.50 28.84
CA GLY A 166 -31.80 26.08 29.87
C GLY A 166 -30.37 25.88 29.38
N GLY A 167 -29.73 26.92 28.85
CA GLY A 167 -28.27 26.97 28.64
C GLY A 167 -27.78 26.38 27.32
N VAL A 168 -27.52 27.26 26.35
CA VAL A 168 -26.62 26.95 25.23
C VAL A 168 -25.20 26.92 25.81
N PRO A 169 -24.47 25.78 25.79
CA PRO A 169 -23.04 25.82 26.03
C PRO A 169 -22.40 26.53 24.83
N VAL A 170 -22.21 27.85 24.97
CA VAL A 170 -21.43 28.63 24.02
C VAL A 170 -19.97 28.23 24.26
N MET A 171 -19.43 27.41 23.36
CA MET A 171 -18.00 27.18 23.29
C MET A 171 -17.31 28.53 23.02
N PRO A 172 -16.25 28.90 23.76
CA PRO A 172 -15.54 30.14 23.49
C PRO A 172 -15.01 30.14 22.05
N GLY A 173 -15.40 31.14 21.25
CA GLY A 173 -15.15 31.22 19.80
C GLY A 173 -13.68 31.12 19.38
N SER A 174 -12.75 31.38 20.30
CA SER A 174 -11.31 31.24 20.08
C SER A 174 -10.88 29.80 19.76
N ILE A 175 -11.54 28.78 20.31
CA ILE A 175 -11.14 27.38 20.09
C ILE A 175 -11.59 26.89 18.70
N MET A 176 -12.73 27.37 18.20
CA MET A 176 -13.22 27.01 16.86
C MET A 176 -12.40 27.68 15.75
N GLU A 177 -12.04 28.95 15.93
CA GLU A 177 -11.17 29.66 14.99
C GLU A 177 -9.78 29.01 14.90
N ASP A 178 -9.20 28.59 16.02
CA ASP A 178 -7.91 27.89 16.04
C ASP A 178 -7.96 26.52 15.36
N MET A 179 -9.08 25.79 15.46
CA MET A 179 -9.26 24.54 14.73
C MET A 179 -9.42 24.75 13.23
N HIS A 180 -10.19 25.75 12.80
CA HIS A 180 -10.41 26.06 11.39
C HIS A 180 -9.15 26.62 10.72
N ARG A 181 -8.36 27.42 11.45
CA ARG A 181 -7.05 27.87 10.97
C ARG A 181 -6.07 26.71 10.80
N ARG A 182 -6.03 25.76 11.75
CA ARG A 182 -5.15 24.59 11.65
C ARG A 182 -5.51 23.67 10.48
N THR A 183 -6.80 23.50 10.17
CA THR A 183 -7.23 22.71 9.01
C THR A 183 -6.92 23.43 7.69
N ALA A 184 -7.17 24.74 7.62
CA ALA A 184 -6.85 25.55 6.45
C ALA A 184 -5.33 25.58 6.16
N ASP A 185 -4.50 25.69 7.20
CA ASP A 185 -3.03 25.65 7.07
C ASP A 185 -2.52 24.27 6.59
N LEU A 186 -3.21 23.19 6.94
CA LEU A 186 -2.90 21.84 6.48
C LEU A 186 -3.32 21.62 5.02
N GLU A 187 -4.51 22.11 4.65
CA GLU A 187 -5.02 22.07 3.27
C GLU A 187 -4.10 22.85 2.33
N ALA A 188 -3.74 24.09 2.69
CA ALA A 188 -2.83 24.91 1.90
C ALA A 188 -1.47 24.22 1.67
N ARG A 189 -0.91 23.53 2.68
CA ARG A 189 0.35 22.79 2.54
C ARG A 189 0.23 21.59 1.60
N VAL A 190 -0.92 20.92 1.60
CA VAL A 190 -1.18 19.78 0.70
C VAL A 190 -1.35 20.28 -0.73
N GLU A 191 -2.11 21.35 -0.94
CA GLU A 191 -2.28 22.00 -2.24
C GLU A 191 -0.96 22.50 -2.81
N ASP A 192 -0.14 23.18 -2.00
CA ASP A 192 1.20 23.63 -2.39
C ASP A 192 2.09 22.46 -2.81
N LYS A 193 2.01 21.32 -2.11
CA LYS A 193 2.78 20.12 -2.46
C LYS A 193 2.31 19.54 -3.78
N ILE A 194 1.01 19.45 -4.02
CA ILE A 194 0.44 18.96 -5.28
C ILE A 194 0.83 19.91 -6.44
N ALA A 195 0.79 21.23 -6.21
CA ALA A 195 1.18 22.23 -7.19
C ALA A 195 2.66 22.11 -7.58
N ARG A 196 3.56 21.89 -6.61
CA ARG A 196 4.99 21.65 -6.87
C ARG A 196 5.22 20.41 -7.71
N ILE A 197 4.62 19.28 -7.32
CA ILE A 197 4.74 18.02 -8.09
C ILE A 197 4.22 18.22 -9.51
N ARG A 198 3.09 18.92 -9.68
CA ARG A 198 2.54 19.21 -11.00
C ARG A 198 3.50 20.03 -11.86
N GLN A 199 4.18 21.02 -11.27
CA GLN A 199 5.18 21.83 -11.98
C GLN A 199 6.41 21.01 -12.37
N GLU A 200 6.88 20.12 -11.48
CA GLU A 200 8.00 19.22 -11.77
C GLU A 200 7.66 18.21 -12.87
N VAL A 201 6.44 17.67 -12.88
CA VAL A 201 5.96 16.79 -13.96
C VAL A 201 5.85 17.54 -15.28
N ALA A 202 5.42 18.81 -15.27
CA ALA A 202 5.40 19.63 -16.50
C ALA A 202 6.81 19.89 -17.05
N ASN A 203 7.81 20.08 -16.18
CA ASN A 203 9.21 20.18 -16.61
C ASN A 203 9.69 18.85 -17.22
N LEU A 204 9.33 17.71 -16.62
CA LEU A 204 9.61 16.39 -17.19
C LEU A 204 8.90 16.17 -18.52
N GLU A 205 7.66 16.65 -18.71
CA GLU A 205 6.99 16.57 -20.01
C GLU A 205 7.80 17.29 -21.10
N LEU A 206 8.35 18.47 -20.79
CA LEU A 206 9.25 19.18 -21.71
C LEU A 206 10.52 18.36 -22.01
N GLU A 207 11.13 17.75 -20.99
CA GLU A 207 12.28 16.86 -21.18
C GLU A 207 11.94 15.62 -22.03
N ILE A 208 10.76 15.02 -21.84
CA ILE A 208 10.26 13.89 -22.64
C ILE A 208 9.97 14.34 -24.07
N SER A 209 9.45 15.56 -24.28
CA SER A 209 9.19 16.10 -25.61
C SER A 209 10.47 16.27 -26.44
N GLN A 210 11.58 16.57 -25.76
CA GLN A 210 12.92 16.71 -26.34
C GLN A 210 13.71 15.38 -26.31
N PHE A 211 13.14 14.33 -25.72
CA PHE A 211 13.80 13.03 -25.59
C PHE A 211 13.94 12.37 -26.96
N ILE A 212 15.18 12.08 -27.32
CA ILE A 212 15.55 11.25 -28.46
C ILE A 212 16.48 10.18 -27.90
N GLY A 213 15.98 8.96 -27.73
CA GLY A 213 16.76 7.88 -27.13
C GLY A 213 16.08 6.52 -27.21
N ARG A 214 16.82 5.47 -26.85
CA ARG A 214 16.34 4.09 -26.85
C ARG A 214 15.46 3.82 -25.63
N LYS A 215 14.47 2.93 -25.77
CA LYS A 215 13.76 2.36 -24.60
C LYS A 215 14.77 1.68 -23.69
N ASN A 216 14.58 1.80 -22.37
CA ASN A 216 15.47 1.27 -21.34
C ASN A 216 16.90 1.86 -21.28
N GLY A 217 17.20 2.92 -22.05
CA GLY A 217 18.45 3.65 -21.93
C GLY A 217 18.59 4.35 -20.56
N ARG A 218 19.81 4.74 -20.18
CA ARG A 218 20.06 5.39 -18.87
C ARG A 218 19.20 6.65 -18.67
N TYR A 219 19.05 7.46 -19.70
CA TYR A 219 18.26 8.70 -19.64
C TYR A 219 16.74 8.40 -19.60
N TYR A 220 16.28 7.38 -20.34
CA TYR A 220 14.91 6.89 -20.27
C TYR A 220 14.58 6.38 -18.85
N ASN A 221 15.44 5.56 -18.25
CA ASN A 221 15.24 5.02 -16.91
C ASN A 221 15.23 6.13 -15.86
N LYS A 222 16.10 7.14 -16.00
CA LYS A 222 16.12 8.30 -15.10
C LYS A 222 14.78 9.05 -15.10
N ILE A 223 14.26 9.39 -16.28
CA ILE A 223 12.96 10.09 -16.39
C ILE A 223 11.83 9.20 -15.86
N LYS A 224 11.85 7.90 -16.18
CA LYS A 224 10.87 6.92 -15.69
C LYS A 224 10.88 6.80 -14.17
N GLU A 225 12.06 6.70 -13.55
CA GLU A 225 12.21 6.65 -12.09
C GLU A 225 11.68 7.92 -11.42
N GLN A 226 11.94 9.09 -12.00
CA GLN A 226 11.41 10.36 -11.47
C GLN A 226 9.88 10.43 -11.56
N LEU A 227 9.28 10.02 -12.68
CA LEU A 227 7.82 9.94 -12.85
C LEU A 227 7.18 8.92 -11.90
N VAL A 228 7.81 7.76 -11.69
CA VAL A 228 7.35 6.75 -10.74
C VAL A 228 7.45 7.29 -9.30
N GLY A 229 8.55 7.95 -8.95
CA GLY A 229 8.72 8.62 -7.66
C GLY A 229 7.60 9.62 -7.36
N TYR A 230 7.29 10.51 -8.30
CA TYR A 230 6.17 11.45 -8.14
C TYR A 230 4.81 10.76 -8.03
N SER A 231 4.60 9.65 -8.75
CA SER A 231 3.38 8.85 -8.61
C SER A 231 3.23 8.25 -7.20
N GLU A 232 4.32 7.77 -6.62
CA GLU A 232 4.34 7.26 -5.24
C GLU A 232 4.16 8.37 -4.21
N GLU A 233 4.78 9.53 -4.41
CA GLU A 233 4.56 10.69 -3.55
C GLU A 233 3.09 11.13 -3.52
N LEU A 234 2.43 11.17 -4.68
CA LEU A 234 1.00 11.48 -4.77
C LEU A 234 0.12 10.38 -4.16
N LYS A 235 0.56 9.12 -4.09
CA LYS A 235 -0.15 8.03 -3.39
C LYS A 235 -0.12 8.20 -1.87
N ASN A 236 0.95 8.79 -1.35
CA ASN A 236 1.13 8.99 0.09
C ASN A 236 0.37 10.20 0.64
N ILE A 237 -0.20 11.06 -0.22
CA ILE A 237 -1.02 12.20 0.20
C ILE A 237 -2.43 11.72 0.57
N LEU A 238 -2.86 12.00 1.81
CA LEU A 238 -4.21 11.73 2.28
C LEU A 238 -5.17 12.81 1.74
N PRO A 239 -6.21 12.46 0.96
CA PRO A 239 -7.20 13.43 0.52
C PRO A 239 -8.02 13.92 1.72
N MET A 240 -7.97 15.22 2.00
CA MET A 240 -8.76 15.85 3.07
C MET A 240 -10.15 16.28 2.57
N ASP A 241 -10.24 16.64 1.28
CA ASP A 241 -11.47 17.09 0.63
C ASP A 241 -11.63 16.46 -0.77
N GLU A 242 -12.85 16.51 -1.31
CA GLU A 242 -13.20 16.01 -2.64
C GLU A 242 -12.44 16.76 -3.74
N ALA A 243 -12.25 18.07 -3.60
CA ALA A 243 -11.45 18.88 -4.53
C ALA A 243 -9.98 18.41 -4.60
N ILE A 244 -9.35 18.15 -3.46
CA ILE A 244 -7.99 17.61 -3.38
C ILE A 244 -7.93 16.20 -3.99
N MET A 245 -8.95 15.38 -3.75
CA MET A 245 -9.04 14.05 -4.35
C MET A 245 -9.09 14.10 -5.88
N GLU A 246 -9.86 15.03 -6.45
CA GLU A 246 -9.93 15.24 -7.90
C GLU A 246 -8.60 15.73 -8.46
N GLN A 247 -7.94 16.69 -7.79
CA GLN A 247 -6.61 17.17 -8.19
C GLN A 247 -5.56 16.04 -8.17
N LEU A 248 -5.58 15.18 -7.15
CA LEU A 248 -4.70 14.01 -7.07
C LEU A 248 -4.98 13.02 -8.21
N LYS A 249 -6.25 12.79 -8.57
CA LYS A 249 -6.60 11.94 -9.71
C LYS A 249 -6.10 12.53 -11.03
N LEU A 250 -6.31 13.83 -11.25
CA LEU A 250 -5.84 14.53 -12.44
C LEU A 250 -4.31 14.46 -12.57
N CYS A 251 -3.57 14.71 -11.49
CA CYS A 251 -2.11 14.63 -11.51
C CYS A 251 -1.62 13.20 -11.75
N ARG A 252 -2.26 12.18 -11.16
CA ARG A 252 -1.89 10.77 -11.41
C ARG A 252 -2.14 10.36 -12.84
N ASN A 253 -3.29 10.76 -13.41
CA ASN A 253 -3.59 10.49 -14.81
C ASN A 253 -2.60 11.20 -15.74
N TYR A 254 -2.22 12.43 -15.40
CA TYR A 254 -1.21 13.17 -16.17
C TYR A 254 0.16 12.47 -16.14
N ILE A 255 0.64 12.02 -14.98
CA ILE A 255 1.88 11.22 -14.89
C ILE A 255 1.78 9.93 -15.70
N ALA A 256 0.64 9.24 -15.66
CA ALA A 256 0.42 8.04 -16.46
C ALA A 256 0.49 8.34 -17.97
N SER A 257 -0.09 9.45 -18.41
CA SER A 257 0.04 9.92 -19.80
C SER A 257 1.49 10.24 -20.17
N CYS A 258 2.26 10.89 -19.28
CA CYS A 258 3.69 11.16 -19.51
C CYS A 258 4.51 9.87 -19.63
N LEU A 259 4.20 8.85 -18.82
CA LEU A 259 4.85 7.53 -18.92
C LEU A 259 4.53 6.84 -20.25
N SER A 260 3.26 6.84 -20.66
CA SER A 260 2.86 6.30 -21.97
C SER A 260 3.54 7.05 -23.13
N PHE A 261 3.64 8.38 -23.03
CA PHE A 261 4.29 9.20 -24.04
C PHE A 261 5.81 8.94 -24.11
N LEU A 262 6.47 8.75 -22.95
CA LEU A 262 7.87 8.34 -22.89
C LEU A 262 8.07 6.94 -23.51
N GLU A 263 7.15 6.00 -23.27
CA GLU A 263 7.16 4.68 -23.90
C GLU A 263 6.93 4.73 -25.41
N GLU A 264 6.12 5.65 -25.92
CA GLU A 264 5.92 5.85 -27.36
C GLU A 264 7.15 6.48 -28.02
N LYS A 265 7.80 7.43 -27.32
CA LYS A 265 8.98 8.16 -27.81
C LYS A 265 10.26 7.34 -27.84
N GLY A 266 10.40 6.37 -26.94
CA GLY A 266 11.55 5.47 -26.96
C GLY A 266 11.56 4.63 -28.23
N VAL A 267 12.67 4.62 -28.96
CA VAL A 267 12.84 3.73 -30.12
C VAL A 267 12.93 2.28 -29.62
N GLY A 268 12.22 1.37 -30.29
CA GLY A 268 12.16 -0.05 -29.97
C GLY A 268 13.55 -0.70 -29.96
N ASP A 269 13.73 -1.65 -29.06
CA ASP A 269 14.96 -2.41 -28.88
C ASP A 269 15.08 -3.46 -29.99
N ASP A 270 15.27 -2.99 -31.23
CA ASP A 270 15.55 -3.85 -32.38
C ASP A 270 17.05 -4.18 -32.40
N GLY A 271 17.54 -4.85 -31.35
CA GLY A 271 18.69 -5.78 -31.40
C GLY A 271 19.98 -5.36 -32.13
N VAL A 272 20.35 -4.08 -32.16
CA VAL A 272 21.69 -3.67 -32.63
C VAL A 272 22.44 -2.98 -31.50
N ASP A 273 23.41 -3.71 -30.94
CA ASP A 273 24.48 -3.22 -30.07
C ASP A 273 25.36 -2.22 -30.85
N GLU A 274 24.81 -1.04 -31.13
CA GLU A 274 25.54 0.08 -31.68
C GLU A 274 25.67 1.12 -30.58
N MET A 275 26.91 1.29 -30.11
CA MET A 275 27.36 2.19 -29.04
C MET A 275 26.49 3.44 -28.89
N ASP A 276 25.86 3.57 -27.72
CA ASP A 276 25.26 4.83 -27.26
C ASP A 276 26.37 5.88 -27.07
N GLU A 277 26.68 6.62 -28.14
CA GLU A 277 27.40 7.89 -28.02
C GLU A 277 26.51 8.88 -27.26
N LEU A 278 26.99 9.32 -26.09
CA LEU A 278 26.45 10.46 -25.36
C LEU A 278 26.38 11.66 -26.32
N PRO A 279 25.28 12.43 -26.38
CA PRO A 279 25.31 13.73 -27.02
C PRO A 279 26.32 14.59 -26.24
N ASN A 280 27.46 14.80 -26.89
CA ASN A 280 28.53 15.66 -26.43
C ASN A 280 27.93 17.03 -26.11
N ASN A 281 28.21 17.53 -24.90
CA ASN A 281 27.83 18.84 -24.42
C ASN A 281 28.03 19.91 -25.52
N PHE A 282 26.94 20.36 -26.14
CA PHE A 282 26.95 21.59 -26.91
C PHE A 282 27.11 22.74 -25.91
N SER A 283 28.37 23.11 -25.70
CA SER A 283 28.78 24.37 -25.12
C SER A 283 27.99 25.52 -25.78
N PRO A 284 27.43 26.47 -25.01
CA PRO A 284 26.65 27.56 -25.56
C PRO A 284 27.55 28.43 -26.44
N ARG A 285 27.42 28.26 -27.76
CA ARG A 285 28.11 29.08 -28.75
C ARG A 285 27.50 30.48 -28.67
N THR A 286 28.25 31.38 -28.06
CA THR A 286 28.01 32.83 -28.05
C THR A 286 27.62 33.30 -29.46
N MET A 287 26.38 33.76 -29.63
CA MET A 287 25.97 34.49 -30.82
C MET A 287 26.69 35.82 -30.83
N ARG A 288 27.73 35.91 -31.66
CA ARG A 288 28.43 37.15 -31.97
C ARG A 288 27.59 37.87 -33.02
N THR A 289 26.82 38.86 -32.59
CA THR A 289 26.18 39.85 -33.45
C THR A 289 27.25 40.57 -34.27
N THR A 290 27.27 40.35 -35.58
CA THR A 290 27.95 41.23 -36.53
C THR A 290 26.89 41.95 -37.35
N TYR A 291 26.80 43.26 -37.11
CA TYR A 291 26.15 44.22 -37.98
C TYR A 291 26.90 44.30 -39.31
N ILE A 292 26.18 44.21 -40.43
CA ILE A 292 26.42 44.95 -41.68
C ILE A 292 25.05 45.40 -42.19
#